data_AF-A0A0G0FMF7-F1
#
_entry.id   AF-A0A0G0FMF7-F1
#
_cell.length_a   1.000
_cell.length_b   1.000
_cell.length_c   1.000
_cell.angle_alpha   90.00
_cell.angle_beta   90.00
_cell.angle_gamma   90.00
#
_symmetry.space_group_name_H-M   'P 1'
#
loop_
_entity.id
_entity.type
_entity.pdbx_description
1 polymer ?
#
loop_
_entity_poly.entity_id
_entity_poly.type
_entity_poly.pdbx_seq_one_letter_code
_entity_poly.pdbx_strand_id
1 'polypeptide(L)' 'MNTLPVFFKPILWSYDFTSCNPRKMKKTIISQSLNYGSTLHWKWIKSFYGQKEVFLIFSSLPKTEIKEKTRKLAELYFS' A
#
# COMPACT_ATOMS: atom_id res chain seq x y z
N MET A 1 -19.63 -4.44 2.65
CA MET A 1 -18.74 -3.26 2.76
C MET A 1 -17.33 -3.76 3.02
N ASN A 2 -16.37 -3.53 2.11
CA ASN A 2 -14.97 -3.85 2.39
C ASN A 2 -14.38 -2.64 3.11
N THR A 3 -14.47 -2.63 4.43
CA THR A 3 -13.80 -1.62 5.27
C THR A 3 -12.31 -1.92 5.33
N LEU A 4 -11.50 -0.86 5.39
CA LEU A 4 -10.06 -1.01 5.55
C LEU A 4 -9.76 -1.43 7.01
N PRO A 5 -8.83 -2.37 7.25
CA PRO A 5 -8.50 -2.78 8.62
C PRO A 5 -7.96 -1.63 9.46
N VAL A 6 -8.33 -1.59 10.75
CA VAL A 6 -7.98 -0.49 11.68
C VAL A 6 -6.47 -0.23 11.76
N PHE A 7 -5.64 -1.24 11.54
CA PHE A 7 -4.18 -1.09 11.54
C PHE A 7 -3.66 -0.18 10.42
N PHE A 8 -4.45 0.15 9.40
CA PHE A 8 -4.10 1.15 8.38
C PHE A 8 -4.28 2.60 8.85
N LYS A 9 -5.03 2.83 9.93
CA LYS A 9 -5.33 4.19 10.43
C LYS A 9 -4.06 5.04 10.66
N PRO A 10 -2.97 4.52 11.25
CA PRO A 10 -1.74 5.29 11.45
C PRO A 10 -1.05 5.72 10.14
N ILE A 11 -1.14 4.91 9.08
CA ILE A 11 -0.51 5.23 7.78
C ILE A 11 -1.40 6.04 6.84
N LEU A 12 -2.65 6.27 7.24
CA LEU A 12 -3.64 7.10 6.54
C LEU A 12 -4.09 8.28 7.41
N TRP A 13 -3.22 8.78 8.29
CA TRP A 13 -3.53 9.84 9.25
C TRP A 13 -4.06 11.13 8.61
N SER A 14 -3.68 11.41 7.36
CA SER A 14 -4.12 12.58 6.59
C SER A 14 -5.49 12.40 5.93
N TYR A 15 -6.09 11.21 6.03
CA TYR A 15 -7.37 10.85 5.41
C TYR A 15 -8.43 10.61 6.48
N ASP A 16 -9.68 10.91 6.15
CA ASP A 16 -10.79 10.39 6.94
C ASP A 16 -10.87 8.87 6.75
N PHE A 17 -10.45 8.15 7.78
CA PHE A 17 -10.40 6.68 7.76
C PHE A 17 -11.79 6.06 7.55
N THR A 18 -12.87 6.72 7.99
CA THR A 18 -14.22 6.18 7.90
C THR A 18 -14.75 6.17 6.45
N SER A 19 -14.25 7.08 5.61
CA SER A 19 -14.56 7.14 4.18
C SER A 19 -13.54 6.42 3.30
N CYS A 20 -12.47 5.85 3.88
CA CYS A 20 -11.44 5.13 3.13
C CYS A 20 -11.99 3.85 2.50
N ASN A 21 -12.10 3.84 1.17
CA ASN A 21 -12.55 2.68 0.41
C ASN A 21 -11.35 1.96 -0.24
N PRO A 22 -11.04 0.70 0.11
CA PRO A 22 -9.88 -0.02 -0.41
C PRO A 22 -9.89 -0.20 -1.93
N ARG A 23 -11.06 -0.32 -2.55
CA ARG A 23 -11.15 -0.49 -4.00
C ARG A 23 -10.94 0.84 -4.74
N LYS A 24 -11.53 1.93 -4.24
CA LYS A 24 -11.42 3.26 -4.86
C LYS A 24 -10.06 3.93 -4.60
N MET A 25 -9.48 3.71 -3.43
CA MET A 25 -8.22 4.32 -2.99
C MET A 25 -7.01 3.40 -3.14
N LYS A 26 -7.08 2.42 -4.06
CA LYS A 26 -6.08 1.36 -4.24
C LYS A 26 -4.64 1.91 -4.32
N LYS A 27 -4.41 2.90 -5.20
CA LYS A 27 -3.09 3.51 -5.40
C LYS A 27 -2.56 4.15 -4.11
N THR A 28 -3.39 4.94 -3.43
CA THR A 28 -3.05 5.58 -2.16
C THR A 28 -2.71 4.56 -1.08
N ILE A 29 -3.53 3.52 -0.92
CA ILE A 29 -3.32 2.50 0.11
C ILE A 29 -2.03 1.73 -0.13
N ILE A 30 -1.73 1.37 -1.37
CA ILE A 30 -0.47 0.69 -1.73
C ILE A 30 0.72 1.62 -1.48
N SER A 31 0.68 2.87 -1.97
CA SER A 31 1.77 3.85 -1.79
C SER A 31 2.06 4.11 -0.30
N GLN A 32 1.02 4.35 0.50
CA GLN A 32 1.16 4.56 1.95
C GLN A 32 1.66 3.31 2.68
N SER A 33 1.22 2.12 2.27
CA SER A 33 1.71 0.85 2.85
C SER A 33 3.18 0.63 2.56
N LEU A 34 3.64 0.94 1.35
CA LEU A 34 5.04 0.81 0.98
C LEU A 34 5.89 1.80 1.79
N ASN A 35 5.48 3.07 1.85
CA ASN A 35 6.28 4.12 2.49
C ASN A 35 6.29 4.10 4.02
N TYR A 36 5.15 3.79 4.63
CA TYR A 36 4.93 3.95 6.07
C TYR A 36 4.40 2.69 6.76
N GLY A 37 4.02 1.67 5.97
CA GLY A 37 3.46 0.43 6.51
C GLY A 37 4.50 -0.55 7.02
N SER A 38 4.04 -1.42 7.91
CA SER A 38 4.77 -2.59 8.40
C SER A 38 4.55 -3.82 7.50
N THR A 39 5.24 -4.92 7.79
CA THR A 39 5.06 -6.21 7.10
C THR A 39 3.61 -6.71 7.14
N LEU A 40 2.84 -6.36 8.18
CA LEU A 40 1.40 -6.65 8.25
C LEU A 40 0.63 -5.97 7.11
N HIS A 41 0.94 -4.70 6.83
CA HIS A 41 0.32 -3.96 5.73
C HIS A 41 0.68 -4.59 4.39
N TRP A 42 1.95 -4.98 4.21
CA TRP A 42 2.44 -5.58 2.98
C TRP A 42 1.79 -6.94 2.71
N LYS A 43 1.64 -7.77 3.73
CA LYS A 43 0.87 -9.03 3.65
C LYS A 43 -0.58 -8.76 3.28
N TRP A 44 -1.21 -7.75 3.87
CA TRP A 44 -2.61 -7.43 3.59
C TRP A 44 -2.80 -6.95 2.14
N ILE A 45 -2.02 -5.99 1.66
CA ILE A 45 -2.17 -5.49 0.27
C ILE A 45 -1.87 -6.61 -0.75
N LYS A 46 -0.91 -7.50 -0.45
CA LYS A 46 -0.61 -8.68 -1.28
C LYS A 46 -1.81 -9.62 -1.36
N SER A 47 -2.43 -9.90 -0.22
CA SER A 47 -3.59 -10.81 -0.12
C SER A 47 -4.85 -10.21 -0.75
N PHE A 48 -5.11 -8.92 -0.51
CA PHE A 48 -6.35 -8.27 -0.93
C PHE A 48 -6.36 -7.83 -2.41
N TYR A 49 -5.26 -7.25 -2.90
CA TYR A 49 -5.17 -6.79 -4.30
C TYR A 49 -4.52 -7.81 -5.23
N GLY A 50 -3.76 -8.75 -4.68
CA GLY A 50 -2.94 -9.69 -5.45
C GLY A 50 -1.55 -9.13 -5.75
N GLN A 51 -0.56 -10.02 -5.78
CA GLN A 51 0.85 -9.64 -5.97
C GLN A 51 1.09 -8.89 -7.29
N LYS A 52 0.54 -9.39 -8.41
CA LYS A 52 0.71 -8.77 -9.74
C LYS A 52 0.19 -7.33 -9.76
N GLU A 53 -0.98 -7.09 -9.17
CA GLU A 53 -1.59 -5.75 -9.13
C GLU A 53 -0.76 -4.79 -8.27
N VAL A 54 -0.29 -5.25 -7.11
CA VAL A 54 0.59 -4.45 -6.25
C VAL A 54 1.88 -4.10 -6.98
N PHE A 55 2.48 -5.05 -7.68
CA PHE A 55 3.70 -4.84 -8.46
C PHE A 55 3.48 -3.83 -9.59
N LEU A 56 2.40 -3.96 -10.39
CA LEU A 56 2.07 -3.00 -11.45
C LEU A 56 1.91 -1.57 -10.92
N ILE A 57 1.20 -1.41 -9.80
CA ILE A 57 1.03 -0.09 -9.17
C ILE A 57 2.38 0.41 -8.69
N PHE A 58 3.14 -0.41 -7.97
CA PHE A 58 4.49 -0.07 -7.51
C PHE A 58 5.41 0.39 -8.65
N SER A 59 5.45 -0.34 -9.77
CA SER A 59 6.26 0.00 -10.94
C SER A 59 5.80 1.28 -11.63
N SER A 60 4.51 1.64 -11.53
CA SER A 60 3.98 2.89 -12.06
C SER A 60 4.26 4.13 -11.20
N LEU A 61 4.71 3.95 -9.95
CA LEU A 61 5.00 5.07 -9.06
C LEU A 61 6.33 5.74 -9.44
N PRO A 62 6.41 7.09 -9.46
CA PRO A 62 7.66 7.81 -9.61
C PRO A 62 8.72 7.34 -8.61
N LYS A 63 9.99 7.37 -9.02
CA LYS A 63 11.11 7.00 -8.13
C LYS A 63 11.16 7.86 -6.86
N THR A 64 10.71 9.10 -6.95
CA THR A 64 10.65 10.05 -5.83
C THR A 64 9.51 9.78 -4.85
N GLU A 65 8.49 9.01 -5.24
CA GLU A 65 7.33 8.72 -4.39
C GLU A 65 7.62 7.61 -3.37
N ILE A 66 8.65 6.79 -3.58
CA ILE A 66 9.06 5.72 -2.66
C ILE A 66 10.53 5.90 -2.28
N LYS A 67 10.83 5.86 -0.98
CA LYS A 67 12.22 5.84 -0.48
C LYS A 67 13.02 4.71 -1.13
N GLU A 68 14.23 5.00 -1.60
CA GLU A 68 15.04 4.04 -2.37
C GLU A 68 15.25 2.69 -1.66
N LYS A 69 15.51 2.71 -0.35
CA LYS A 69 15.66 1.49 0.47
C LYS A 69 14.38 0.64 0.46
N THR A 70 13.23 1.29 0.61
CA THR A 70 11.92 0.65 0.55
C THR A 70 11.64 0.08 -0.83
N ARG A 71 12.04 0.79 -1.89
CA ARG A 71 11.86 0.35 -3.29
C ARG A 71 12.56 -0.99 -3.56
N LYS A 72 13.83 -1.12 -3.15
CA LYS A 72 14.60 -2.37 -3.27
C LYS A 72 13.94 -3.54 -2.51
N LEU A 73 13.43 -3.27 -1.30
CA LEU A 73 12.74 -4.28 -0.51
C LEU A 73 11.39 -4.68 -1.12
N ALA A 74 10.63 -3.72 -1.65
CA ALA A 74 9.37 -3.95 -2.33
C ALA A 74 9.57 -4.76 -3.62
N GLU A 75 10.60 -4.46 -4.41
CA GLU A 75 10.99 -5.26 -5.59
C GLU A 75 11.23 -6.72 -5.21
N LEU A 76 11.97 -6.99 -4.13
CA LEU A 76 12.22 -8.37 -3.68
C LEU A 76 10.98 -9.08 -3.15
N TYR A 77 10.06 -8.36 -2.52
CA TYR A 77 8.89 -8.95 -1.86
C TYR A 77 7.71 -9.21 -2.81
N PHE A 78 7.59 -8.40 -3.85
CA PHE A 78 6.47 -8.43 -4.81
C PHE A 78 6.85 -8.94 -6.21
N SER A 79 8.13 -9.25 -6.47
CA SER A 79 8.59 -9.90 -7.72
C SER A 79 8.06 -11.31 -7.91
#